data_AF-A0A6B3EGC0-F1
#
_entry.id   AF-A0A6B3EGC0-F1
#
_cell.length_a   1.000
_cell.length_b   1.000
_cell.length_c   1.000
_cell.angle_alpha   90.00
_cell.angle_beta   90.00
_cell.angle_gamma   90.00
#
_symmetry.space_group_name_H-M   'P 1'
#
loop_
_entity.id
_entity.type
_entity.pdbx_description
1 polymer ?
#
loop_
_entity_poly.entity_id
_entity_poly.type
_entity_poly.pdbx_seq_one_letter_code
_entity_poly.pdbx_strand_id
1 'polypeptide(L)'
;ARAAGVGIIARVPLASGLLSGKYTEDTTFAPNDHRTFNRHGEAFDQGETFAGVDFATGVAAAREFAALAPEGATPAQTALRWIVQQPGVTTVIPGARNPEQARANSAAAELPPLGQETLTAIHELYAREIEPQVAGRW
;
A
#
# COMPACT_ATOMS: atom_id res chain seq x y z
N ALA A 1 20.57 4.67 -3.33
CA ALA A 1 20.66 3.20 -3.20
C ALA A 1 21.52 2.57 -4.31
N ARG A 2 21.08 2.57 -5.58
CA ARG A 2 21.79 1.90 -6.68
C ARG A 2 23.25 2.33 -6.86
N ALA A 3 23.54 3.64 -6.85
CA ALA A 3 24.91 4.15 -6.98
C ALA A 3 25.85 3.70 -5.83
N ALA A 4 25.28 3.37 -4.67
CA ALA A 4 26.02 2.91 -3.49
C ALA A 4 26.05 1.37 -3.38
N GLY A 5 25.50 0.63 -4.35
CA GLY A 5 25.46 -0.84 -4.31
C GLY A 5 24.57 -1.42 -3.20
N VAL A 6 23.63 -0.64 -2.66
CA VAL A 6 22.73 -1.08 -1.57
C VAL A 6 21.35 -1.44 -2.08
N GLY A 7 20.74 -2.45 -1.48
CA GLY A 7 19.36 -2.86 -1.73
C GLY A 7 18.34 -2.06 -0.92
N ILE A 8 17.10 -1.99 -1.42
CA ILE A 8 15.96 -1.38 -0.71
C ILE A 8 14.98 -2.49 -0.33
N ILE A 9 14.61 -2.52 0.96
CA ILE A 9 13.55 -3.37 1.50
C ILE A 9 12.34 -2.47 1.80
N ALA A 10 11.24 -2.65 1.06
CA ALA A 10 10.02 -1.88 1.30
C ALA A 10 9.20 -2.45 2.47
N ARG A 11 9.02 -1.64 3.52
CA ARG A 11 8.19 -1.92 4.71
C ARG A 11 6.80 -1.28 4.61
N VAL A 12 5.85 -1.77 5.40
CA VAL A 12 4.44 -1.32 5.45
C VAL A 12 3.80 -1.20 4.04
N PRO A 13 3.99 -2.18 3.13
CA PRO A 13 3.66 -2.02 1.71
C PRO A 13 2.16 -1.93 1.41
N LEU A 14 1.32 -2.30 2.37
CA LEU A 14 -0.14 -2.29 2.23
C LEU A 14 -0.80 -1.23 3.11
N ALA A 15 -0.04 -0.27 3.67
CA ALA A 15 -0.54 0.81 4.52
C ALA A 15 -1.51 0.31 5.61
N SER A 16 -1.02 -0.59 6.48
CA SER A 16 -1.83 -1.22 7.54
C SER A 16 -3.07 -1.98 7.04
N GLY A 17 -3.03 -2.47 5.80
CA GLY A 17 -4.09 -3.26 5.17
C GLY A 17 -5.05 -2.45 4.30
N LEU A 18 -4.87 -1.13 4.19
CA LEU A 18 -5.70 -0.23 3.38
C LEU A 18 -5.80 -0.70 1.92
N LEU A 19 -4.66 -1.04 1.30
CA LEU A 19 -4.59 -1.49 -0.10
C LEU A 19 -5.02 -2.95 -0.30
N SER A 20 -5.57 -3.62 0.71
CA SER A 20 -6.05 -5.00 0.58
C SER A 20 -7.45 -5.11 -0.03
N GLY A 21 -8.18 -3.99 -0.17
CA GLY A 21 -9.58 -3.96 -0.61
C GLY A 21 -10.59 -4.44 0.43
N LYS A 22 -10.17 -4.62 1.69
CA LYS A 22 -11.02 -5.16 2.77
C LYS A 22 -11.77 -4.11 3.58
N TYR A 23 -11.36 -2.85 3.52
CA TYR A 23 -11.92 -1.80 4.36
C TYR A 23 -12.95 -0.99 3.59
N THR A 24 -13.96 -0.56 4.33
CA THR A 24 -14.97 0.42 3.97
C THR A 24 -14.89 1.58 4.94
N GLU A 25 -15.60 2.66 4.63
CA GLU A 25 -15.70 3.87 5.46
C GLU A 25 -16.29 3.53 6.86
N ASP A 26 -17.12 2.50 6.94
CA ASP A 26 -17.72 1.98 8.19
C ASP A 26 -16.81 0.99 8.95
N THR A 27 -15.64 0.66 8.41
CA THR A 27 -14.74 -0.31 9.06
C THR A 27 -14.19 0.26 10.36
N THR A 28 -14.43 -0.49 11.45
CA THR A 28 -13.90 -0.20 12.77
C THR A 28 -12.88 -1.25 13.19
N PHE A 29 -11.97 -0.86 14.08
CA PHE A 29 -10.96 -1.76 14.66
C PHE A 29 -11.12 -1.79 16.18
N ALA A 30 -10.59 -2.84 16.82
CA ALA A 30 -10.63 -2.96 18.27
C ALA A 30 -9.93 -1.75 18.95
N PRO A 31 -10.32 -1.38 20.18
CA PRO A 31 -9.71 -0.25 20.89
C PRO A 31 -8.19 -0.38 21.10
N ASN A 32 -7.69 -1.61 21.23
CA ASN A 32 -6.28 -1.92 21.39
C ASN A 32 -5.53 -2.15 20.07
N ASP A 33 -6.18 -1.93 18.93
CA ASP A 33 -5.53 -2.00 17.62
C ASP A 33 -4.84 -0.68 17.30
N HIS A 34 -3.61 -0.72 16.79
CA HIS A 34 -2.87 0.49 16.42
C HIS A 34 -3.58 1.34 15.38
N ARG A 35 -4.41 0.73 14.52
CA ARG A 35 -5.25 1.43 13.55
C ARG A 35 -6.36 2.28 14.19
N THR A 36 -6.60 2.05 15.48
CA THR A 36 -7.47 2.86 16.34
C THR A 36 -6.64 3.86 17.14
N PHE A 37 -5.68 3.39 17.94
CA PHE A 37 -5.01 4.25 18.93
C PHE A 37 -3.88 5.12 18.36
N ASN A 38 -3.39 4.85 17.14
CA ASN A 38 -2.31 5.58 16.48
C ASN A 38 -2.75 6.18 15.14
N ARG A 39 -4.04 6.45 14.97
CA ARG A 39 -4.57 6.97 13.69
C ARG A 39 -4.03 8.38 13.37
N HIS A 40 -3.68 9.15 14.40
CA HIS A 40 -3.15 10.51 14.28
C HIS A 40 -1.69 10.61 14.75
N GLY A 41 -1.01 9.49 14.94
CA GLY A 41 0.41 9.44 15.30
C GLY A 41 0.69 9.65 16.79
N GLU A 42 -0.27 9.32 17.66
CA GLU A 42 -0.20 9.59 19.10
C GLU A 42 0.85 8.76 19.85
N ALA A 43 1.20 7.57 19.34
CA ALA A 43 2.13 6.64 19.97
C ALA A 43 3.45 6.45 19.17
N PHE A 44 3.36 6.49 17.84
CA PHE A 44 4.48 6.39 16.91
C PHE A 44 4.13 7.08 15.59
N ASP A 45 5.10 7.16 14.68
CA ASP A 45 4.98 7.87 13.41
C ASP A 45 3.63 7.64 12.71
N GLN A 46 2.95 8.73 12.35
CA GLN A 46 1.63 8.65 11.72
C GLN A 46 1.68 7.88 10.40
N GLY A 47 2.79 7.95 9.67
CA GLY A 47 3.05 7.23 8.42
C GLY A 47 3.01 5.70 8.58
N GLU A 48 3.24 5.18 9.79
CA GLU A 48 3.14 3.76 10.09
C GLU A 48 1.67 3.26 10.11
N THR A 49 0.70 4.19 10.15
CA THR A 49 -0.74 3.87 10.15
C THR A 49 -1.41 4.53 8.96
N PHE A 50 -1.85 3.72 7.99
CA PHE A 50 -2.51 4.20 6.76
C PHE A 50 -1.68 5.23 5.97
N ALA A 51 -0.33 5.17 6.06
CA ALA A 51 0.57 6.14 5.44
C ALA A 51 0.37 7.60 5.91
N GLY A 52 -0.28 7.81 7.06
CA GLY A 52 -0.58 9.14 7.60
C GLY A 52 -1.71 9.89 6.89
N VAL A 53 -2.46 9.17 6.03
CA VAL A 53 -3.62 9.67 5.29
C VAL A 53 -4.87 9.57 6.16
N ASP A 54 -5.81 10.51 5.99
CA ASP A 54 -7.14 10.35 6.57
C ASP A 54 -7.78 9.02 6.14
N PHE A 55 -8.41 8.31 7.08
CA PHE A 55 -8.88 6.94 6.82
C PHE A 55 -9.96 6.87 5.75
N ALA A 56 -10.94 7.80 5.77
CA ALA A 56 -12.02 7.80 4.80
C ALA A 56 -11.48 8.11 3.39
N THR A 57 -10.58 9.10 3.29
CA THR A 57 -9.92 9.43 2.02
C THR A 57 -9.06 8.28 1.52
N GLY A 58 -8.30 7.63 2.41
CA GLY A 58 -7.49 6.46 2.08
C GLY A 58 -8.32 5.27 1.61
N VAL A 59 -9.49 5.02 2.19
CA VAL A 59 -10.41 3.96 1.76
C VAL A 59 -10.99 4.27 0.38
N ALA A 60 -11.41 5.52 0.14
CA ALA A 60 -11.91 5.94 -1.17
C ALA A 60 -10.84 5.77 -2.27
N ALA A 61 -9.62 6.24 -2.02
CA ALA A 61 -8.50 6.07 -2.93
C ALA A 61 -8.13 4.59 -3.12
N ALA A 62 -8.16 3.76 -2.07
CA ALA A 62 -7.90 2.33 -2.18
C ALA A 62 -8.97 1.60 -3.01
N ARG A 63 -10.22 2.07 -2.99
CA ARG A 63 -11.30 1.55 -3.84
C ARG A 63 -11.06 1.88 -5.32
N GLU A 64 -10.65 3.11 -5.63
CA GLU A 64 -10.26 3.49 -6.99
C GLU A 64 -9.04 2.69 -7.46
N PHE A 65 -8.01 2.57 -6.61
CA PHE A 65 -6.82 1.77 -6.87
C PHE A 65 -7.17 0.30 -7.17
N ALA A 66 -8.11 -0.28 -6.44
CA ALA A 66 -8.56 -1.66 -6.66
C ALA A 66 -9.14 -1.87 -8.07
N ALA A 67 -9.79 -0.84 -8.64
CA ALA A 67 -10.33 -0.89 -10.00
C ALA A 67 -9.24 -0.82 -11.09
N LEU A 68 -8.02 -0.42 -10.74
CA LEU A 68 -6.85 -0.39 -11.64
C LEU A 68 -6.11 -1.73 -11.69
N ALA A 69 -6.51 -2.71 -10.87
CA ALA A 69 -5.86 -4.01 -10.84
C ALA A 69 -6.01 -4.75 -12.19
N PRO A 70 -4.93 -5.33 -12.74
CA PRO A 70 -5.02 -6.20 -13.90
C PRO A 70 -6.00 -7.34 -13.67
N GLU A 71 -6.58 -7.87 -14.75
CA GLU A 71 -7.47 -9.02 -14.68
C GLU A 71 -6.80 -10.19 -13.95
N GLY A 72 -7.50 -10.77 -12.96
CA GLY A 72 -7.01 -11.88 -12.15
C GLY A 72 -6.05 -11.49 -11.01
N ALA A 73 -5.63 -10.23 -10.90
CA ALA A 73 -4.82 -9.74 -9.78
C ALA A 73 -5.70 -9.14 -8.67
N THR A 74 -5.37 -9.43 -7.41
CA THR A 74 -5.98 -8.74 -6.27
C THR A 74 -5.36 -7.36 -6.05
N PRO A 75 -6.04 -6.40 -5.39
CA PRO A 75 -5.46 -5.09 -5.07
C PRO A 75 -4.15 -5.19 -4.29
N ALA A 76 -4.07 -6.10 -3.33
CA ALA A 76 -2.84 -6.35 -2.58
C ALA A 76 -1.70 -6.82 -3.49
N GLN A 77 -1.96 -7.74 -4.42
CA GLN A 77 -0.94 -8.20 -5.37
C GLN A 77 -0.52 -7.08 -6.32
N THR A 78 -1.46 -6.25 -6.80
CA THR A 78 -1.17 -5.09 -7.64
C THR A 78 -0.24 -4.10 -6.92
N ALA A 79 -0.52 -3.80 -5.64
CA ALA A 79 0.33 -2.92 -4.82
C ALA A 79 1.75 -3.50 -4.65
N LEU A 80 1.86 -4.79 -4.31
CA LEU A 80 3.15 -5.46 -4.17
C LEU A 80 3.92 -5.53 -5.49
N ARG A 81 3.22 -5.80 -6.60
CA ARG A 81 3.81 -5.83 -7.93
C ARG A 81 4.36 -4.46 -8.34
N TRP A 82 3.59 -3.41 -8.06
CA TRP A 82 4.01 -2.02 -8.29
C TRP A 82 5.28 -1.67 -7.51
N ILE A 83 5.36 -2.05 -6.22
CA ILE A 83 6.52 -1.80 -5.36
C ILE A 83 7.76 -2.51 -5.90
N VAL A 84 7.65 -3.80 -6.24
CA VAL A 84 8.78 -4.58 -6.78
C VAL A 84 9.23 -4.07 -8.16
N GLN A 85 8.33 -3.43 -8.92
CA GLN A 85 8.65 -2.82 -10.20
C GLN A 85 9.42 -1.50 -10.08
N GLN A 86 9.48 -0.88 -8.90
CA GLN A 86 10.17 0.39 -8.72
C GLN A 86 11.70 0.25 -8.88
N PRO A 87 12.35 1.17 -9.61
CA PRO A 87 13.79 1.16 -9.78
C PRO A 87 14.54 1.16 -8.43
N GLY A 88 15.32 0.11 -8.19
CA GLY A 88 16.17 -0.02 -6.99
C GLY A 88 15.51 -0.71 -5.80
N VAL A 89 14.21 -1.02 -5.85
CA VAL A 89 13.58 -1.91 -4.87
C VAL A 89 14.10 -3.33 -5.05
N THR A 90 14.64 -3.90 -3.99
CA THR A 90 15.19 -5.27 -3.98
C THR A 90 14.15 -6.28 -3.55
N THR A 91 13.37 -5.94 -2.52
CA THR A 91 12.30 -6.80 -2.03
C THR A 91 11.27 -6.00 -1.23
N VAL A 92 10.13 -6.64 -0.96
CA VAL A 92 9.02 -6.11 -0.18
C VAL A 92 8.64 -7.13 0.89
N ILE A 93 8.34 -6.66 2.10
CA ILE A 93 8.04 -7.53 3.25
C ILE A 93 6.59 -7.35 3.74
N PRO A 94 5.59 -7.84 2.99
CA PRO A 94 4.20 -7.73 3.42
C PRO A 94 3.89 -8.66 4.59
N GLY A 95 3.10 -8.16 5.55
CA GLY A 95 2.57 -9.00 6.63
C GLY A 95 1.54 -10.01 6.12
N ALA A 96 1.44 -11.15 6.81
CA ALA A 96 0.43 -12.18 6.59
C ALA A 96 -0.05 -12.74 7.94
N ARG A 97 -1.36 -12.98 8.06
CA ARG A 97 -1.97 -13.59 9.26
C ARG A 97 -2.27 -15.08 9.09
N ASN A 98 -2.16 -15.60 7.86
CA ASN A 98 -2.35 -17.00 7.54
C ASN A 98 -1.50 -17.42 6.32
N PRO A 99 -1.31 -18.73 6.10
CA PRO A 99 -0.52 -19.24 4.98
C PRO A 99 -1.05 -18.82 3.60
N GLU A 100 -2.36 -18.66 3.44
CA GLU A 100 -2.98 -18.28 2.17
C GLU A 100 -2.58 -16.86 1.76
N GLN A 101 -2.55 -15.92 2.72
CA GLN A 101 -2.04 -14.57 2.50
C GLN A 101 -0.56 -14.56 2.13
N ALA A 102 0.26 -15.38 2.81
CA ALA A 102 1.69 -15.48 2.49
C ALA A 102 1.90 -15.97 1.05
N ARG A 103 1.16 -17.01 0.62
CA ARG A 103 1.20 -17.52 -0.77
C ARG A 103 0.72 -16.47 -1.77
N ALA A 104 -0.40 -15.80 -1.49
CA ALA A 104 -0.94 -14.75 -2.36
C ALA A 104 0.01 -13.56 -2.52
N ASN A 105 0.62 -13.10 -1.42
CA ASN A 105 1.64 -12.05 -1.41
C ASN A 105 2.85 -12.45 -2.26
N SER A 106 3.36 -13.68 -2.10
CA SER A 106 4.49 -14.19 -2.88
C SER A 106 4.17 -14.26 -4.38
N ALA A 107 2.95 -14.69 -4.73
CA ALA A 107 2.50 -14.80 -6.12
C ALA A 107 2.43 -13.44 -6.84
N ALA A 108 2.43 -12.31 -6.10
CA ALA A 108 2.50 -10.99 -6.73
C ALA A 108 3.76 -10.78 -7.58
N ALA A 109 4.87 -11.45 -7.25
CA ALA A 109 6.12 -11.38 -8.01
C ALA A 109 6.02 -12.06 -9.39
N GLU A 110 5.09 -13.01 -9.54
CA GLU A 110 4.84 -13.75 -10.79
C GLU A 110 3.94 -12.99 -11.75
N LEU A 111 3.32 -11.89 -11.31
CA LEU A 111 2.49 -11.06 -12.18
C LEU A 111 3.36 -10.39 -13.27
N PRO A 112 2.84 -10.24 -14.50
CA PRO A 112 3.47 -9.40 -15.51
C PRO A 112 3.74 -8.00 -14.95
N PRO A 113 4.75 -7.28 -15.48
CA PRO A 113 4.90 -5.86 -15.17
C PRO A 113 3.60 -5.10 -15.42
N LEU A 114 3.24 -4.20 -14.51
CA LEU A 114 2.11 -3.31 -14.71
C LEU A 114 2.38 -2.45 -15.95
N GLY A 115 1.38 -2.37 -16.83
CA GLY A 115 1.45 -1.59 -18.06
C GLY A 115 1.48 -0.09 -17.78
N GLN A 116 1.93 0.68 -18.77
CA GLN A 116 2.09 2.13 -18.63
C GLN A 116 0.78 2.84 -18.27
N GLU A 117 -0.35 2.37 -18.79
CA GLU A 117 -1.67 2.91 -18.48
C GLU A 117 -2.00 2.79 -16.98
N THR A 118 -1.84 1.59 -16.40
CA THR A 118 -2.02 1.35 -14.97
C THR A 118 -1.06 2.19 -14.13
N LEU A 119 0.21 2.30 -14.54
CA LEU A 119 1.20 3.11 -13.82
C LEU A 119 0.83 4.59 -13.82
N THR A 120 0.39 5.13 -14.96
CA THR A 120 -0.08 6.51 -15.07
C THR A 120 -1.31 6.74 -14.19
N ALA A 121 -2.29 5.85 -14.24
CA ALA A 121 -3.51 5.96 -13.43
C ALA A 121 -3.21 5.91 -11.92
N ILE A 122 -2.29 5.04 -11.48
CA ILE A 122 -1.82 5.00 -10.09
C ILE A 122 -1.17 6.33 -9.69
N HIS A 123 -0.32 6.90 -10.55
CA HIS A 123 0.34 8.17 -10.29
C HIS A 123 -0.66 9.33 -10.21
N GLU A 124 -1.63 9.40 -11.13
CA GLU A 124 -2.68 10.42 -11.12
C GLU A 124 -3.57 10.32 -9.87
N LEU A 125 -3.92 9.09 -9.46
CA LEU A 125 -4.65 8.86 -8.21
C LEU A 125 -3.85 9.33 -7.00
N TYR A 126 -2.56 9.01 -6.93
CA TYR A 126 -1.67 9.45 -5.86
C TYR A 126 -1.60 10.99 -5.80
N ALA A 127 -1.32 11.64 -6.93
CA ALA A 127 -1.18 13.10 -7.00
C ALA A 127 -2.47 13.84 -6.61
N ARG A 128 -3.63 13.27 -6.94
CA ARG A 128 -4.94 13.86 -6.64
C ARG A 128 -5.36 13.67 -5.19
N GLU A 129 -5.28 12.45 -4.66
CA GLU A 129 -5.92 12.09 -3.39
C GLU A 129 -4.94 12.00 -2.22
N ILE A 130 -3.70 11.58 -2.48
CA ILE A 130 -2.73 11.21 -1.43
C ILE A 130 -1.69 12.31 -1.22
N GLU A 131 -1.06 12.78 -2.29
CA GLU A 131 -0.01 13.80 -2.24
C GLU A 131 -0.42 15.04 -1.42
N PRO A 132 -1.63 15.63 -1.57
CA PRO A 132 -2.02 16.81 -0.79
C PRO A 132 -2.05 16.60 0.73
N GLN A 133 -2.14 15.35 1.19
CA GLN A 133 -2.21 15.01 2.62
C GLN A 133 -0.84 14.71 3.22
N VAL A 134 0.12 14.27 2.39
CA VAL A 134 1.44 13.79 2.86
C VAL A 134 2.60 14.63 2.35
N ALA A 135 2.39 15.52 1.38
CA ALA A 135 3.41 16.42 0.86
C ALA A 135 4.01 17.27 1.99
N GLY A 136 5.35 17.29 2.05
CA GLY A 136 6.09 18.03 3.07
C GLY A 136 6.15 17.34 4.44
N ARG A 137 5.63 16.12 4.59
CA ARG A 137 5.75 15.36 5.83
C ARG A 137 7.08 14.60 5.94
N TRP A 138 7.77 14.32 4.84
CA TRP A 138 9.05 13.59 4.78
C TRP A 138 9.91 14.03 3.61
#